data_AF-A0A7X9FFR7-F1
#
_entry.id   AF-A0A7X9FFR7-F1
#
_cell.length_a   1.000
_cell.length_b   1.000
_cell.length_c   1.000
_cell.angle_alpha   90.00
_cell.angle_beta   90.00
_cell.angle_gamma   90.00
#
_symmetry.space_group_name_H-M   'P 1'
#
loop_
_entity.id
_entity.type
_entity.pdbx_description
1 polymer ?
#
loop_
_entity_poly.entity_id
_entity_poly.type
_entity_poly.pdbx_seq_one_letter_code
_entity_poly.pdbx_strand_id
1 'polypeptide(L)'
;MRKWTCPTSEEWGRYLLERDPKDRPMFEKHLAVCPYCRFTVKQLTGELQSVTRAWNSKTVQPVYYYTMSPMTLPEIEYGPHLLAAQGNNKPDRPDSIALTTPDNKFLLKAVFDSHTGDTWLYLSSDDPESARNVLIRPFGQTGEYITDDRGRVNLGKIDWPDPSRHTAEIRLPRATFVLAPPADEMQKGEVTRLTSPAGDTIRLTFSGEGRNRKLEIDIVNLANREPGSPVRIALRGPDVISIMPLSADAEPKAFFEKVRAEGKLEIYLYQ
;
A
#
# COMPACT_ATOMS: atom_id res chain seq x y z
N MET A 1 33.98 30.80 -23.71
CA MET A 1 33.41 30.11 -22.52
C MET A 1 32.72 28.84 -23.00
N ARG A 2 33.12 27.64 -22.54
CA ARG A 2 32.36 26.43 -22.85
C ARG A 2 31.04 26.47 -22.07
N LYS A 3 29.90 26.28 -22.74
CA LYS A 3 28.61 26.12 -22.06
C LYS A 3 28.72 24.88 -21.17
N TRP A 4 28.67 25.09 -19.87
CA TRP A 4 28.62 24.00 -18.90
C TRP A 4 27.20 23.48 -18.82
N THR A 5 27.00 22.22 -19.20
CA THR A 5 25.72 21.50 -19.07
C THR A 5 25.77 20.63 -17.82
N CYS A 6 24.68 20.62 -17.04
CA CYS A 6 24.55 19.69 -15.92
C CYS A 6 24.49 18.25 -16.45
N PRO A 7 25.18 17.29 -15.81
CA PRO A 7 25.01 15.88 -16.13
C PRO A 7 23.58 15.42 -15.87
N THR A 8 23.15 14.46 -16.68
CA THR A 8 21.84 13.80 -16.61
C THR A 8 21.74 12.91 -15.36
N SER A 9 20.51 12.54 -14.99
CA SER A 9 20.29 11.60 -13.87
C SER A 9 20.94 10.24 -14.11
N GLU A 10 21.01 9.77 -15.36
CA GLU A 10 21.67 8.51 -15.72
C GLU A 10 23.19 8.58 -15.48
N GLU A 11 23.82 9.69 -15.88
CA GLU A 11 25.24 9.94 -15.64
C GLU A 11 25.57 10.01 -14.14
N TRP A 12 24.69 10.63 -13.33
CA TRP A 12 24.82 10.61 -11.88
C TRP A 12 24.64 9.22 -11.27
N GLY A 13 23.69 8.43 -11.79
CA GLY A 13 23.51 7.04 -11.38
C GLY A 13 24.78 6.21 -11.62
N ARG A 14 25.40 6.37 -12.79
CA ARG A 14 26.67 5.71 -13.14
C ARG A 14 27.80 6.13 -12.20
N TYR A 15 27.93 7.43 -11.95
CA TYR A 15 28.91 7.99 -11.01
C TYR A 15 28.79 7.41 -9.58
N LEU A 16 27.56 7.16 -9.13
CA LEU A 16 27.26 6.63 -7.80
C LEU A 16 27.46 5.11 -7.68
N LEU A 17 27.18 4.36 -8.74
CA LEU A 17 27.21 2.89 -8.73
C LEU A 17 28.58 2.32 -9.12
N GLU A 18 29.33 3.00 -9.99
CA GLU A 18 30.64 2.53 -10.44
C GLU A 18 31.74 2.83 -9.41
N ARG A 19 32.55 1.81 -9.11
CA ARG A 19 33.65 1.94 -8.14
C ARG A 19 34.73 2.93 -8.59
N ASP A 20 34.97 3.01 -9.90
CA ASP A 20 35.98 3.89 -10.50
C ASP A 20 35.58 4.37 -11.92
N PRO A 21 34.61 5.29 -12.04
CA PRO A 21 34.21 5.84 -13.33
C PRO A 21 35.32 6.73 -13.89
N LYS A 22 35.70 6.55 -15.16
CA LYS A 22 36.76 7.34 -15.84
C LYS A 22 36.55 8.85 -15.73
N ASP A 23 35.30 9.28 -15.62
CA ASP A 23 34.89 10.68 -15.57
C ASP A 23 34.71 11.23 -14.14
N ARG A 24 35.06 10.46 -13.08
CA ARG A 24 34.91 10.88 -11.68
C ARG A 24 35.49 12.28 -11.37
N PRO A 25 36.71 12.65 -11.83
CA PRO A 25 37.25 13.99 -11.60
C PRO A 25 36.39 15.12 -12.21
N MET A 26 35.72 14.85 -13.33
CA MET A 26 34.81 15.82 -13.96
C MET A 26 33.56 16.04 -13.10
N PHE A 27 32.95 14.96 -12.61
CA PHE A 27 31.79 15.01 -11.74
C PHE A 27 32.08 15.71 -10.41
N GLU A 28 33.21 15.41 -9.77
CA GLU A 28 33.64 16.07 -8.53
C GLU A 28 33.84 17.57 -8.73
N LYS A 29 34.51 17.96 -9.82
CA LYS A 29 34.68 19.36 -10.20
C LYS A 29 33.32 20.03 -10.47
N HIS A 30 32.36 19.31 -11.02
CA HIS A 30 31.01 19.83 -11.23
C HIS A 30 30.25 20.03 -9.91
N LEU A 31 30.29 19.06 -8.99
CA LEU A 31 29.65 19.14 -7.67
C LEU A 31 30.23 20.26 -6.79
N ALA A 32 31.49 20.63 -7.00
CA ALA A 32 32.12 21.74 -6.30
C ALA A 32 31.46 23.09 -6.63
N VAL A 33 30.96 23.26 -7.87
CA VAL A 33 30.45 24.55 -8.35
C VAL A 33 28.93 24.57 -8.60
N CYS A 34 28.29 23.41 -8.76
CA CYS A 34 26.86 23.32 -9.09
C CYS A 34 26.02 22.88 -7.86
N PRO A 35 25.27 23.79 -7.22
CA PRO A 35 24.46 23.47 -6.04
C PRO A 35 23.27 22.55 -6.37
N TYR A 36 22.70 22.65 -7.58
CA TYR A 36 21.61 21.78 -8.03
C TYR A 36 22.05 20.31 -8.10
N CYS A 37 23.15 20.02 -8.80
CA CYS A 37 23.65 18.65 -8.89
C CYS A 37 24.09 18.09 -7.53
N ARG A 38 24.56 18.94 -6.61
CA ARG A 38 24.86 18.53 -5.23
C ARG A 38 23.60 18.06 -4.49
N PHE A 39 22.49 18.75 -4.67
CA PHE A 39 21.20 18.33 -4.13
C PHE A 39 20.73 17.01 -4.77
N THR A 40 20.76 16.90 -6.10
CA THR A 40 20.36 15.68 -6.83
C THR A 40 21.17 14.46 -6.42
N VAL A 41 22.49 14.57 -6.34
CA VAL A 41 23.37 13.48 -5.90
C VAL A 41 23.09 13.08 -4.46
N LYS A 42 22.77 14.03 -3.57
CA LYS A 42 22.38 13.72 -2.19
C LYS A 42 21.10 12.90 -2.12
N GLN A 43 20.09 13.22 -2.95
CA GLN A 43 18.84 12.44 -3.03
C GLN A 43 19.12 11.01 -3.52
N LEU A 44 19.79 10.87 -4.66
CA LEU A 44 20.13 9.56 -5.24
C LEU A 44 21.00 8.70 -4.30
N THR A 45 21.92 9.33 -3.56
CA THR A 45 22.72 8.63 -2.54
C THR A 45 21.86 8.11 -1.39
N GLY A 46 20.85 8.88 -0.97
CA GLY A 46 19.89 8.46 0.06
C GLY A 46 19.10 7.22 -0.36
N GLU A 47 18.61 7.22 -1.60
CA GLU A 47 17.91 6.08 -2.21
C GLU A 47 18.82 4.85 -2.33
N LEU A 48 20.06 5.01 -2.82
CA LEU A 48 20.99 3.89 -2.94
C LEU A 48 21.38 3.30 -1.56
N GLN A 49 21.52 4.14 -0.54
CA GLN A 49 21.80 3.66 0.81
C GLN A 49 20.62 2.92 1.42
N SER A 50 19.36 3.34 1.18
CA SER A 50 18.19 2.61 1.67
C SER A 50 18.09 1.24 1.01
N VAL A 51 18.32 1.15 -0.29
CA VAL A 51 18.39 -0.11 -1.05
C VAL A 51 19.53 -1.00 -0.55
N THR A 52 20.74 -0.44 -0.38
CA THR A 52 21.92 -1.20 0.06
C THR A 52 21.77 -1.70 1.49
N ARG A 53 21.16 -0.92 2.39
CA ARG A 53 20.86 -1.37 3.77
C ARG A 53 19.84 -2.51 3.76
N ALA A 54 18.80 -2.41 2.93
CA ALA A 54 17.84 -3.50 2.73
C ALA A 54 18.53 -4.75 2.14
N TRP A 55 19.48 -4.59 1.23
CA TRP A 55 20.18 -5.74 0.64
C TRP A 55 21.17 -6.41 1.60
N ASN A 56 21.85 -5.64 2.44
CA ASN A 56 22.89 -6.14 3.35
C ASN A 56 22.37 -6.66 4.69
N SER A 57 21.17 -6.29 5.14
CA SER A 57 20.56 -7.00 6.26
C SER A 57 20.01 -8.33 5.76
N LYS A 58 20.73 -9.43 6.06
CA LYS A 58 20.25 -10.82 5.89
C LYS A 58 18.96 -11.15 6.69
N THR A 59 18.38 -10.15 7.34
CA THR A 59 17.12 -10.16 8.07
C THR A 59 16.41 -8.82 7.84
N VAL A 60 16.14 -8.44 6.59
CA VAL A 60 15.07 -7.44 6.36
C VAL A 60 13.80 -8.10 6.85
N GLN A 61 13.33 -7.72 8.03
CA GLN A 61 11.96 -8.00 8.38
C GLN A 61 11.10 -7.31 7.32
N PRO A 62 10.28 -8.07 6.56
CA PRO A 62 9.41 -7.48 5.57
C PRO A 62 8.56 -6.39 6.23
N VAL A 63 8.67 -5.18 5.71
CA VAL A 63 7.89 -4.03 6.17
C VAL A 63 6.49 -4.19 5.60
N TYR A 64 5.54 -4.55 6.46
CA TYR A 64 4.14 -4.73 6.08
C TYR A 64 3.29 -3.48 6.31
N TYR A 65 3.87 -2.40 6.81
CA TYR A 65 3.17 -1.19 7.21
C TYR A 65 3.91 0.05 6.70
N TYR A 66 3.19 0.98 6.06
CA TYR A 66 3.73 2.28 5.68
C TYR A 66 2.80 3.39 6.12
N THR A 67 3.38 4.46 6.68
CA THR A 67 2.70 5.76 6.80
C THR A 67 3.01 6.57 5.56
N MET A 68 1.98 6.93 4.81
CA MET A 68 2.06 7.77 3.62
C MET A 68 1.90 9.24 4.01
N SER A 69 2.65 10.10 3.35
CA SER A 69 2.62 11.56 3.55
C SER A 69 2.36 12.28 2.24
N PRO A 70 1.87 13.53 2.27
CA PRO A 70 1.63 14.30 1.07
C PRO A 70 2.89 14.35 0.22
N MET A 71 2.73 14.10 -1.08
CA MET A 71 3.83 14.27 -2.01
C MET A 71 4.15 15.77 -2.05
N THR A 72 5.22 16.18 -1.39
CA THR A 72 5.76 17.53 -1.54
C THR A 72 6.39 17.61 -2.92
N LEU A 73 5.57 17.87 -3.93
CA LEU A 73 6.09 18.46 -5.15
C LEU A 73 6.80 19.75 -4.74
N PRO A 74 7.98 20.06 -5.31
CA PRO A 74 8.55 21.38 -5.12
C PRO A 74 7.45 22.38 -5.44
N GLU A 75 7.21 23.34 -4.55
CA GLU A 75 6.30 24.46 -4.81
C GLU A 75 6.82 25.17 -6.06
N ILE A 76 6.38 24.71 -7.21
CA ILE A 76 6.33 25.52 -8.39
C ILE A 76 5.20 26.47 -8.04
N GLU A 77 5.55 27.71 -7.67
CA GLU A 77 4.59 28.80 -7.58
C GLU A 77 3.93 28.93 -8.96
N TYR A 78 2.92 28.11 -9.19
CA TYR A 78 1.96 28.35 -10.24
C TYR A 78 1.21 29.60 -9.78
N GLY A 79 1.60 30.75 -10.32
CA GLY A 79 0.81 31.97 -10.21
C GLY A 79 -0.65 31.65 -10.55
N PRO A 80 -1.63 32.40 -10.01
CA PRO A 80 -3.04 32.03 -10.10
C PRO A 80 -3.45 31.76 -11.54
N HIS A 81 -3.59 30.49 -11.91
CA HIS A 81 -4.09 30.07 -13.21
C HIS A 81 -5.61 30.25 -13.18
N LEU A 82 -6.06 31.46 -13.50
CA LEU A 82 -7.46 31.73 -13.79
C LEU A 82 -7.72 31.26 -15.22
N LEU A 83 -8.52 30.21 -15.39
CA LEU A 83 -9.12 29.92 -16.69
C LEU A 83 -10.03 31.12 -17.04
N ALA A 84 -9.88 31.68 -18.24
CA ALA A 84 -10.60 32.90 -18.65
C ALA A 84 -12.14 32.77 -18.62
N ALA A 85 -12.68 31.56 -18.49
CA ALA A 85 -14.11 31.25 -18.42
C ALA A 85 -14.58 30.83 -17.02
N GLN A 86 -13.70 30.79 -16.02
CA GLN A 86 -14.04 30.41 -14.65
C GLN A 86 -14.54 31.67 -13.95
N GLY A 87 -15.86 31.92 -14.01
CA GLY A 87 -16.49 32.92 -13.16
C GLY A 87 -16.13 32.74 -11.69
N ASN A 88 -16.47 33.71 -10.83
CA ASN A 88 -16.07 33.90 -9.41
C ASN A 88 -16.22 32.72 -8.41
N ASN A 89 -16.34 31.47 -8.86
CA ASN A 89 -16.34 30.29 -8.02
C ASN A 89 -14.90 29.93 -7.67
N LYS A 90 -14.49 30.26 -6.44
CA LYS A 90 -13.36 29.62 -5.79
C LYS A 90 -13.49 28.09 -5.95
N PRO A 91 -12.43 27.35 -6.29
CA PRO A 91 -12.40 25.94 -5.98
C PRO A 91 -12.32 25.83 -4.45
N ASP A 92 -13.44 25.54 -3.80
CA ASP A 92 -13.48 25.54 -2.32
C ASP A 92 -12.65 24.40 -1.71
N ARG A 93 -12.27 23.38 -2.49
CA ARG A 93 -11.42 22.26 -2.06
C ARG A 93 -10.58 21.70 -3.22
N PRO A 94 -9.37 21.17 -2.97
CA PRO A 94 -8.63 20.43 -4.00
C PRO A 94 -9.37 19.14 -4.33
N ASP A 95 -9.67 18.92 -5.62
CA ASP A 95 -10.39 17.73 -6.10
C ASP A 95 -9.57 16.43 -5.95
N SER A 96 -8.26 16.53 -5.66
CA SER A 96 -7.43 15.37 -5.41
C SER A 96 -6.24 15.65 -4.50
N ILE A 97 -5.78 14.61 -3.82
CA ILE A 97 -4.57 14.59 -2.98
C ILE A 97 -3.71 13.41 -3.43
N ALA A 98 -2.39 13.59 -3.46
CA ALA A 98 -1.43 12.53 -3.70
C ALA A 98 -0.54 12.33 -2.46
N LEU A 99 -0.51 11.09 -1.95
CA LEU A 99 0.35 10.67 -0.85
C LEU A 99 1.37 9.66 -1.37
N THR A 100 2.59 9.66 -0.84
CA THR A 100 3.64 8.70 -1.20
C THR A 100 4.21 8.04 0.05
N THR A 101 4.73 6.82 -0.10
CA THR A 101 5.56 6.19 0.95
C THR A 101 6.95 6.83 1.01
N PRO A 102 7.65 6.75 2.16
CA PRO A 102 9.01 7.31 2.28
C PRO A 102 10.02 6.75 1.27
N ASP A 103 9.80 5.53 0.78
CA ASP A 103 10.62 4.86 -0.22
C ASP A 103 10.08 4.99 -1.65
N ASN A 104 9.03 5.81 -1.87
CA ASN A 104 8.37 6.07 -3.15
C ASN A 104 7.85 4.82 -3.88
N LYS A 105 7.68 3.68 -3.19
CA LYS A 105 7.16 2.45 -3.79
C LYS A 105 5.66 2.45 -4.01
N PHE A 106 4.94 3.25 -3.23
CA PHE A 106 3.50 3.37 -3.32
C PHE A 106 3.07 4.83 -3.44
N LEU A 107 2.17 5.07 -4.39
CA LEU A 107 1.47 6.33 -4.58
C LEU A 107 -0.01 6.11 -4.31
N LEU A 108 -0.59 6.84 -3.36
CA LEU A 108 -2.02 6.84 -3.08
C LEU A 108 -2.61 8.16 -3.55
N LYS A 109 -3.45 8.11 -4.57
CA LYS A 109 -4.21 9.26 -5.04
C LYS A 109 -5.64 9.18 -4.50
N ALA A 110 -6.06 10.18 -3.75
CA ALA A 110 -7.45 10.37 -3.37
C ALA A 110 -8.11 11.35 -4.34
N VAL A 111 -9.29 11.03 -4.84
CA VAL A 111 -10.04 11.85 -5.81
C VAL A 111 -11.47 12.03 -5.29
N PHE A 112 -11.90 13.28 -5.18
CA PHE A 112 -13.29 13.63 -4.91
C PHE A 112 -14.04 13.77 -6.24
N ASP A 113 -15.10 12.99 -6.42
CA ASP A 113 -16.00 13.14 -7.54
C ASP A 113 -17.12 14.12 -7.15
N SER A 114 -17.08 15.34 -7.68
CA SER A 114 -18.06 16.38 -7.39
C SER A 114 -19.46 16.09 -7.94
N HIS A 115 -19.60 15.18 -8.91
CA HIS A 115 -20.90 14.81 -9.46
C HIS A 115 -21.65 13.84 -8.55
N THR A 116 -20.96 12.82 -8.04
CA THR A 116 -21.55 11.79 -7.16
C THR A 116 -21.44 12.13 -5.68
N GLY A 117 -20.46 12.96 -5.32
CA GLY A 117 -20.03 13.24 -3.94
C GLY A 117 -19.16 12.14 -3.34
N ASP A 118 -18.80 11.11 -4.11
CA ASP A 118 -18.00 9.99 -3.63
C ASP A 118 -16.50 10.32 -3.64
N THR A 119 -15.77 9.73 -2.70
CA THR A 119 -14.31 9.78 -2.66
C THR A 119 -13.74 8.42 -3.05
N TRP A 120 -12.86 8.43 -4.05
CA TRP A 120 -12.12 7.27 -4.51
C TRP A 120 -10.66 7.35 -4.11
N LEU A 121 -10.11 6.24 -3.65
CA LEU A 121 -8.68 6.05 -3.47
C LEU A 121 -8.13 5.15 -4.58
N TYR A 122 -6.95 5.52 -5.08
CA TYR A 122 -6.20 4.79 -6.08
C TYR A 122 -4.79 4.56 -5.56
N LEU A 123 -4.50 3.34 -5.13
CA LEU A 123 -3.16 2.90 -4.75
C LEU A 123 -2.44 2.37 -5.98
N SER A 124 -1.25 2.89 -6.25
CA SER A 124 -0.38 2.49 -7.36
C SER A 124 1.00 2.12 -6.85
N SER A 125 1.63 1.16 -7.51
CA SER A 125 3.02 0.75 -7.28
C SER A 125 3.63 0.32 -8.61
N ASP A 126 4.97 0.27 -8.69
CA ASP A 126 5.68 -0.26 -9.85
C ASP A 126 5.33 -1.73 -10.13
N ASP A 127 4.99 -2.48 -9.07
CA ASP A 127 4.38 -3.80 -9.16
C ASP A 127 2.85 -3.69 -8.89
N PRO A 128 2.00 -3.85 -9.92
CA PRO A 128 0.55 -3.76 -9.75
C PRO A 128 -0.03 -4.78 -8.77
N GLU A 129 0.59 -5.96 -8.61
CA GLU A 129 0.12 -6.98 -7.66
C GLU A 129 0.27 -6.50 -6.22
N SER A 130 1.33 -5.74 -5.94
CA SER A 130 1.60 -5.16 -4.61
C SER A 130 0.56 -4.13 -4.17
N ALA A 131 -0.22 -3.54 -5.09
CA ALA A 131 -1.29 -2.60 -4.78
C ALA A 131 -2.66 -3.27 -4.53
N ARG A 132 -2.78 -4.58 -4.78
CA ARG A 132 -4.04 -5.33 -4.62
C ARG A 132 -4.22 -5.82 -3.19
N ASN A 133 -5.45 -5.83 -2.71
CA ASN A 133 -5.81 -6.33 -1.38
C ASN A 133 -4.98 -5.69 -0.25
N VAL A 134 -4.62 -4.42 -0.42
CA VAL A 134 -3.90 -3.63 0.58
C VAL A 134 -4.92 -3.01 1.50
N LEU A 135 -4.70 -3.15 2.81
CA LEU A 135 -5.54 -2.50 3.80
C LEU A 135 -5.12 -1.03 3.90
N ILE A 136 -6.06 -0.11 3.77
CA ILE A 136 -5.84 1.33 3.81
C ILE A 136 -6.65 1.92 4.97
N ARG A 137 -5.99 2.72 5.81
CA ARG A 137 -6.61 3.60 6.78
C ARG A 137 -6.39 5.05 6.34
N PRO A 138 -7.36 5.67 5.65
CA PRO A 138 -7.18 7.00 5.10
C PRO A 138 -7.39 8.07 6.18
N PHE A 139 -6.55 9.11 6.16
CA PHE A 139 -6.79 10.40 6.79
C PHE A 139 -7.05 10.38 8.30
N GLY A 140 -6.43 9.43 9.01
CA GLY A 140 -6.64 9.23 10.44
C GLY A 140 -8.07 8.81 10.81
N GLN A 141 -8.87 8.34 9.85
CA GLN A 141 -10.17 7.76 10.13
C GLN A 141 -10.01 6.44 10.90
N THR A 142 -11.02 6.07 11.67
CA THR A 142 -11.05 4.78 12.39
C THR A 142 -11.35 3.59 11.45
N GLY A 143 -11.98 3.86 10.31
CA GLY A 143 -12.31 2.87 9.30
C GLY A 143 -11.09 2.34 8.56
N GLU A 144 -11.13 1.04 8.26
CA GLU A 144 -10.14 0.36 7.43
C GLU A 144 -10.83 -0.16 6.18
N TYR A 145 -10.16 0.01 5.05
CA TYR A 145 -10.66 -0.36 3.73
C TYR A 145 -9.66 -1.27 3.06
N ILE A 146 -10.09 -2.06 2.07
CA ILE A 146 -9.22 -2.96 1.32
C ILE A 146 -9.31 -2.64 -0.17
N THR A 147 -8.16 -2.54 -0.84
CA THR A 147 -8.13 -2.27 -2.28
C THR A 147 -8.67 -3.42 -3.11
N ASP A 148 -9.33 -3.09 -4.22
CA ASP A 148 -9.77 -4.04 -5.22
C ASP A 148 -8.59 -4.65 -6.01
N ASP A 149 -8.90 -5.43 -7.04
CA ASP A 149 -7.94 -6.04 -7.97
C ASP A 149 -7.17 -5.01 -8.82
N ARG A 150 -7.59 -3.74 -8.78
CA ARG A 150 -6.98 -2.62 -9.50
C ARG A 150 -6.40 -1.58 -8.55
N GLY A 151 -6.26 -1.90 -7.26
CA GLY A 151 -5.72 -0.96 -6.28
C GLY A 151 -6.69 0.15 -5.86
N ARG A 152 -8.00 -0.01 -6.07
CA ARG A 152 -8.99 1.05 -5.83
C ARG A 152 -9.85 0.78 -4.60
N VAL A 153 -10.31 1.85 -3.97
CA VAL A 153 -11.30 1.81 -2.88
C VAL A 153 -12.30 2.95 -3.09
N ASN A 154 -13.60 2.66 -2.99
CA ASN A 154 -14.61 3.72 -2.83
C ASN A 154 -14.87 3.93 -1.33
N LEU A 155 -14.58 5.13 -0.83
CA LEU A 155 -14.89 5.53 0.55
C LEU A 155 -16.35 5.99 0.70
N GLY A 156 -17.05 6.18 -0.42
CA GLY A 156 -18.36 6.82 -0.48
C GLY A 156 -18.26 8.30 -0.15
N LYS A 157 -19.32 8.83 0.44
CA LYS A 157 -19.41 10.23 0.87
C LYS A 157 -18.73 10.38 2.22
N ILE A 158 -17.48 10.86 2.21
CA ILE A 158 -16.73 11.20 3.43
C ILE A 158 -16.49 12.70 3.51
N ASP A 159 -16.30 13.19 4.73
CA ASP A 159 -15.78 14.54 4.93
C ASP A 159 -14.33 14.59 4.44
N TRP A 160 -14.07 15.50 3.50
CA TRP A 160 -12.73 15.67 2.97
C TRP A 160 -11.79 16.15 4.09
N PRO A 161 -10.65 15.48 4.30
CA PRO A 161 -9.78 15.77 5.42
C PRO A 161 -9.11 17.14 5.29
N ASP A 162 -8.86 17.77 6.44
CA ASP A 162 -8.00 18.95 6.55
C ASP A 162 -6.60 18.64 5.96
N PRO A 163 -5.99 19.57 5.20
CA PRO A 163 -4.62 19.43 4.67
C PRO A 163 -3.56 18.97 5.67
N SER A 164 -3.64 19.41 6.92
CA SER A 164 -2.74 19.00 7.99
C SER A 164 -2.87 17.52 8.39
N ARG A 165 -3.95 16.85 7.96
CA ARG A 165 -4.29 15.45 8.26
C ARG A 165 -4.26 14.56 7.02
N HIS A 166 -3.63 15.01 5.94
CA HIS A 166 -3.45 14.23 4.71
C HIS A 166 -2.38 13.14 4.89
N THR A 167 -2.57 12.25 5.86
CA THR A 167 -1.79 11.03 6.02
C THR A 167 -2.67 9.83 5.73
N ALA A 168 -2.07 8.73 5.31
CA ALA A 168 -2.76 7.45 5.23
C ALA A 168 -1.82 6.36 5.73
N GLU A 169 -2.40 5.32 6.33
CA GLU A 169 -1.65 4.11 6.64
C GLU A 169 -2.01 3.05 5.60
N ILE A 170 -1.01 2.38 5.04
CA ILE A 170 -1.23 1.19 4.22
C ILE A 170 -0.60 -0.03 4.89
N ARG A 171 -1.31 -1.16 4.84
CA ARG A 171 -0.82 -2.45 5.34
C ARG A 171 -0.92 -3.51 4.26
N LEU A 172 0.24 -4.08 3.94
CA LEU A 172 0.35 -5.16 2.98
C LEU A 172 -0.07 -6.48 3.63
N PRO A 173 -0.70 -7.39 2.88
CA PRO A 173 -1.00 -8.72 3.40
C PRO A 173 0.31 -9.44 3.73
N ARG A 174 0.42 -9.91 4.97
CA ARG A 174 1.53 -10.76 5.44
C ARG A 174 1.47 -12.13 4.79
N ALA A 175 0.27 -12.70 4.76
CA ALA A 175 0.01 -14.00 4.18
C ALA A 175 -1.30 -13.95 3.40
N THR A 176 -1.29 -14.63 2.25
CA THR A 176 -2.46 -14.81 1.42
C THR A 176 -2.72 -16.30 1.29
N PHE A 177 -3.96 -16.71 1.55
CA PHE A 177 -4.42 -18.08 1.38
C PHE A 177 -5.52 -18.09 0.34
N VAL A 178 -5.42 -19.05 -0.57
CA VAL A 178 -6.43 -19.26 -1.59
C VAL A 178 -7.12 -20.58 -1.27
N LEU A 179 -8.42 -20.51 -1.01
CA LEU A 179 -9.27 -21.67 -0.97
C LEU A 179 -9.90 -21.82 -2.37
N ALA A 180 -9.46 -22.86 -3.08
CA ALA A 180 -10.08 -23.21 -4.35
C ALA A 180 -11.56 -23.53 -4.12
N PRO A 181 -12.45 -23.20 -5.09
CA PRO A 181 -13.83 -23.66 -5.01
C PRO A 181 -13.79 -25.18 -4.88
N PRO A 182 -14.45 -25.76 -3.87
CA PRO A 182 -14.47 -27.20 -3.74
C PRO A 182 -15.15 -27.79 -4.97
N ALA A 183 -14.48 -28.73 -5.64
CA ALA A 183 -15.00 -29.39 -6.83
C ALA A 183 -16.31 -30.17 -6.54
N ASP A 184 -16.47 -30.60 -5.29
CA ASP A 184 -17.68 -31.16 -4.70
C ASP A 184 -17.82 -30.62 -3.26
N GLU A 185 -19.04 -30.29 -2.86
CA GLU A 185 -19.44 -29.63 -1.61
C GLU A 185 -18.52 -29.92 -0.40
N MET A 186 -17.80 -28.89 0.11
CA MET A 186 -17.14 -29.00 1.42
C MET A 186 -18.15 -29.50 2.45
N GLN A 187 -17.81 -30.61 3.11
CA GLN A 187 -18.73 -31.25 4.04
C GLN A 187 -18.81 -30.42 5.32
N LYS A 188 -20.00 -30.37 5.93
CA LYS A 188 -20.19 -29.71 7.23
C LYS A 188 -19.23 -30.30 8.26
N GLY A 189 -18.44 -29.44 8.91
CA GLY A 189 -17.43 -29.86 9.90
C GLY A 189 -16.10 -30.29 9.28
N GLU A 190 -15.93 -30.20 7.96
CA GLU A 190 -14.64 -30.41 7.33
C GLU A 190 -13.65 -29.34 7.79
N VAL A 191 -12.49 -29.80 8.26
CA VAL A 191 -11.42 -28.97 8.75
C VAL A 191 -10.33 -28.92 7.69
N THR A 192 -10.17 -27.75 7.05
CA THR A 192 -9.10 -27.52 6.08
C THR A 192 -7.97 -26.73 6.72
N ARG A 193 -6.73 -27.18 6.55
CA ARG A 193 -5.53 -26.47 7.05
C ARG A 193 -4.75 -25.91 5.88
N LEU A 194 -4.50 -24.60 5.91
CA LEU A 194 -3.72 -23.90 4.87
C LEU A 194 -2.46 -23.32 5.48
N THR A 195 -1.33 -23.45 4.78
CA THR A 195 -0.02 -22.94 5.22
C THR A 195 0.58 -22.05 4.13
N SER A 196 1.00 -20.84 4.51
CA SER A 196 1.66 -19.88 3.61
C SER A 196 3.12 -20.28 3.38
N PRO A 197 3.77 -19.76 2.32
CA PRO A 197 5.21 -19.96 2.10
C PRO A 197 6.09 -19.50 3.28
N ALA A 198 5.61 -18.53 4.07
CA ALA A 198 6.31 -18.03 5.26
C ALA A 198 6.10 -18.90 6.51
N GLY A 199 5.28 -19.96 6.43
CA GLY A 199 4.98 -20.86 7.55
C GLY A 199 3.78 -20.42 8.41
N ASP A 200 3.08 -19.34 8.04
CA ASP A 200 1.83 -18.96 8.68
C ASP A 200 0.76 -20.01 8.38
N THR A 201 -0.01 -20.41 9.38
CA THR A 201 -0.95 -21.51 9.23
C THR A 201 -2.30 -21.14 9.82
N ILE A 202 -3.34 -21.33 9.02
CA ILE A 202 -4.73 -21.16 9.43
C ILE A 202 -5.48 -22.49 9.31
N ARG A 203 -6.51 -22.63 10.14
CA ARG A 203 -7.47 -23.72 10.11
C ARG A 203 -8.84 -23.15 9.80
N LEU A 204 -9.49 -23.74 8.81
CA LEU A 204 -10.82 -23.35 8.33
C LEU A 204 -11.82 -24.43 8.72
N THR A 205 -12.93 -24.02 9.30
CA THR A 205 -14.04 -24.91 9.63
C THR A 205 -15.32 -24.34 9.02
N PHE A 206 -15.98 -25.12 8.17
CA PHE A 206 -17.27 -24.74 7.60
C PHE A 206 -18.41 -25.34 8.39
N SER A 207 -19.41 -24.53 8.70
CA SER A 207 -20.66 -24.96 9.32
C SER A 207 -21.87 -24.37 8.61
N GLY A 208 -23.06 -24.95 8.84
CA GLY A 208 -24.31 -24.54 8.18
C GLY A 208 -24.56 -25.26 6.85
N GLU A 209 -25.71 -24.95 6.23
CA GLU A 209 -26.21 -25.61 5.02
C GLU A 209 -26.63 -24.56 3.97
N GLY A 210 -26.54 -24.94 2.69
CA GLY A 210 -26.93 -24.09 1.57
C GLY A 210 -26.20 -22.74 1.54
N ARG A 211 -26.98 -21.65 1.47
CA ARG A 211 -26.47 -20.25 1.39
C ARG A 211 -26.13 -19.64 2.75
N ASN A 212 -26.47 -20.30 3.85
CA ASN A 212 -26.25 -19.81 5.21
C ASN A 212 -25.00 -20.45 5.85
N ARG A 213 -23.97 -20.75 5.03
CA ARG A 213 -22.71 -21.29 5.54
C ARG A 213 -21.97 -20.24 6.37
N LYS A 214 -21.37 -20.70 7.46
CA LYS A 214 -20.45 -19.93 8.31
C LYS A 214 -19.05 -20.50 8.12
N LEU A 215 -18.09 -19.61 7.94
CA LEU A 215 -16.66 -19.93 7.88
C LEU A 215 -16.01 -19.45 9.18
N GLU A 216 -15.52 -20.39 9.97
CA GLU A 216 -14.66 -20.13 11.12
C GLU A 216 -13.20 -20.25 10.67
N ILE A 217 -12.41 -19.22 10.96
CA ILE A 217 -10.97 -19.18 10.65
C ILE A 217 -10.22 -19.09 11.97
N ASP A 218 -9.48 -20.13 12.31
CA ASP A 218 -8.56 -20.15 13.44
C ASP A 218 -7.13 -19.91 12.97
N ILE A 219 -6.43 -18.98 13.61
CA ILE A 219 -4.99 -18.83 13.39
C ILE A 219 -4.25 -19.87 14.25
N VAL A 220 -3.63 -20.85 13.58
CA VAL A 220 -2.88 -21.93 14.23
C VAL A 220 -1.44 -21.51 14.51
N ASN A 221 -0.80 -20.82 13.57
CA ASN A 221 0.57 -20.34 13.71
C ASN A 221 0.76 -19.05 12.90
N LEU A 222 1.47 -18.08 13.48
CA LEU A 222 1.97 -16.90 12.78
C LEU A 222 3.48 -16.84 12.96
N ALA A 223 4.22 -17.22 11.93
CA ALA A 223 5.67 -17.29 11.99
C ALA A 223 6.22 -15.87 12.09
N ASN A 224 7.01 -15.53 13.11
CA ASN A 224 7.50 -14.16 13.36
C ASN A 224 6.39 -13.14 13.70
N ARG A 225 5.38 -13.54 14.49
CA ARG A 225 4.41 -12.59 15.06
C ARG A 225 5.09 -11.70 16.09
N GLU A 226 4.98 -10.39 15.92
CA GLU A 226 5.26 -9.44 17.00
C GLU A 226 4.22 -9.59 18.13
N PRO A 227 4.65 -9.85 19.37
CA PRO A 227 3.74 -9.94 20.52
C PRO A 227 2.93 -8.65 20.70
N GLY A 228 1.63 -8.79 20.94
CA GLY A 228 0.72 -7.66 21.18
C GLY A 228 0.23 -6.94 19.91
N SER A 229 0.82 -7.18 18.74
CA SER A 229 0.34 -6.54 17.51
C SER A 229 -1.02 -7.14 17.07
N PRO A 230 -2.02 -6.30 16.74
CA PRO A 230 -3.35 -6.74 16.39
C PRO A 230 -3.37 -7.38 15.00
N VAL A 231 -3.91 -8.60 14.90
CA VAL A 231 -4.05 -9.30 13.63
C VAL A 231 -5.40 -8.99 13.01
N ARG A 232 -5.45 -8.79 11.70
CA ARG A 232 -6.69 -8.67 10.94
C ARG A 232 -6.78 -9.78 9.92
N ILE A 233 -7.99 -10.27 9.71
CA ILE A 233 -8.32 -11.17 8.62
C ILE A 233 -9.25 -10.45 7.66
N ALA A 234 -8.88 -10.37 6.38
CA ALA A 234 -9.85 -10.04 5.34
C ALA A 234 -10.23 -11.30 4.56
N LEU A 235 -11.54 -11.48 4.35
CA LEU A 235 -12.10 -12.49 3.46
C LEU A 235 -12.62 -11.79 2.20
N ARG A 236 -12.16 -12.24 1.04
CA ARG A 236 -12.63 -11.80 -0.26
C ARG A 236 -13.20 -12.98 -1.03
N GLY A 237 -14.42 -12.80 -1.53
CA GLY A 237 -15.10 -13.71 -2.46
C GLY A 237 -15.85 -12.91 -3.53
N PRO A 238 -16.58 -13.59 -4.44
CA PRO A 238 -17.28 -12.93 -5.54
C PRO A 238 -18.24 -11.81 -5.11
N ASP A 239 -18.95 -12.03 -4.00
CA ASP A 239 -19.99 -11.13 -3.49
C ASP A 239 -19.68 -10.58 -2.08
N VAL A 240 -18.50 -10.86 -1.53
CA VAL A 240 -18.18 -10.53 -0.14
C VAL A 240 -16.77 -9.98 0.00
N ILE A 241 -16.67 -8.85 0.71
CA ILE A 241 -15.44 -8.32 1.25
C ILE A 241 -15.74 -8.03 2.72
N SER A 242 -15.02 -8.68 3.62
CA SER A 242 -15.21 -8.49 5.06
C SER A 242 -13.85 -8.46 5.75
N ILE A 243 -13.66 -7.47 6.63
CA ILE A 243 -12.44 -7.30 7.42
C ILE A 243 -12.83 -7.52 8.88
N MET A 244 -12.11 -8.40 9.57
CA MET A 244 -12.33 -8.68 10.99
C MET A 244 -11.03 -8.47 11.78
N PRO A 245 -11.04 -7.60 12.81
CA PRO A 245 -9.95 -7.56 13.77
C PRO A 245 -10.04 -8.78 14.68
N LEU A 246 -8.89 -9.40 14.96
CA LEU A 246 -8.77 -10.45 15.96
C LEU A 246 -8.31 -9.86 17.28
N SER A 247 -8.89 -10.34 18.37
CA SER A 247 -8.43 -9.99 19.71
C SER A 247 -7.00 -10.50 19.92
N ALA A 248 -6.15 -9.70 20.58
CA ALA A 248 -4.80 -10.11 20.95
C ALA A 248 -4.79 -11.13 22.10
N ASP A 249 -5.86 -11.15 22.91
CA ASP A 249 -5.92 -11.82 24.22
C ASP A 249 -6.77 -13.12 24.23
N ALA A 250 -7.42 -13.46 23.12
CA ALA A 250 -8.25 -14.66 22.98
C ALA A 250 -7.70 -15.59 21.89
N GLU A 251 -8.22 -16.83 21.82
CA GLU A 251 -7.99 -17.69 20.65
C GLU A 251 -8.33 -16.88 19.38
N PRO A 252 -7.36 -16.63 18.48
CA PRO A 252 -7.54 -15.73 17.35
C PRO A 252 -8.44 -16.36 16.29
N LYS A 253 -9.75 -16.16 16.46
CA LYS A 253 -10.81 -16.70 15.61
C LYS A 253 -11.59 -15.59 14.90
N ALA A 254 -11.85 -15.77 13.62
CA ALA A 254 -12.79 -14.95 12.85
C ALA A 254 -13.97 -15.78 12.36
N PHE A 255 -15.16 -15.17 12.36
CA PHE A 255 -16.41 -15.83 11.95
C PHE A 255 -17.07 -15.06 10.82
N PHE A 256 -17.05 -15.61 9.61
CA PHE A 256 -17.72 -15.01 8.46
C PHE A 256 -19.04 -15.72 8.20
N GLU A 257 -20.14 -14.97 8.16
CA GLU A 257 -21.47 -15.51 7.87
C GLU A 257 -21.84 -15.31 6.40
N LYS A 258 -22.76 -16.16 5.89
CA LYS A 258 -23.30 -16.08 4.52
C LYS A 258 -22.22 -16.19 3.45
N VAL A 259 -21.18 -16.98 3.72
CA VAL A 259 -20.10 -17.21 2.75
C VAL A 259 -20.62 -18.14 1.66
N ARG A 260 -20.67 -17.63 0.41
CA ARG A 260 -20.97 -18.47 -0.76
C ARG A 260 -19.72 -19.26 -1.12
N ALA A 261 -19.85 -20.59 -1.22
CA ALA A 261 -18.78 -21.48 -1.66
C ALA A 261 -18.64 -21.53 -3.20
N GLU A 262 -19.51 -20.81 -3.91
CA GLU A 262 -19.52 -20.69 -5.36
C GLU A 262 -18.44 -19.70 -5.81
N GLY A 263 -17.17 -20.11 -5.74
CA GLY A 263 -16.05 -19.32 -6.23
C GLY A 263 -14.79 -19.43 -5.39
N LYS A 264 -13.73 -18.80 -5.89
CA LYS A 264 -12.45 -18.67 -5.19
C LYS A 264 -12.65 -17.78 -3.96
N LEU A 265 -12.28 -18.28 -2.78
CA LEU A 265 -12.18 -17.47 -1.58
C LEU A 265 -10.71 -17.17 -1.31
N GLU A 266 -10.42 -15.90 -1.05
CA GLU A 266 -9.08 -15.41 -0.73
C GLU A 266 -9.11 -14.86 0.69
N ILE A 267 -8.16 -15.31 1.50
CA ILE A 267 -8.02 -14.93 2.91
C ILE A 267 -6.69 -14.22 3.05
N TYR A 268 -6.74 -12.99 3.55
CA TYR A 268 -5.58 -12.14 3.75
C TYR A 268 -5.36 -11.90 5.23
N LEU A 269 -4.14 -12.11 5.70
CA LEU A 269 -3.74 -11.79 7.07
C LEU A 269 -2.91 -10.50 7.08
N TYR A 270 -3.26 -9.58 7.97
CA TYR A 270 -2.51 -8.35 8.22
C TYR A 270 -2.11 -8.27 9.68
N GLN A 271 -0.98 -7.64 9.95
CA GLN A 271 -0.46 -7.38 11.29
C GLN A 271 -0.01 -5.91 11.38
#